data_AF-A0A1Z9H685-F1
#
_entry.id   AF-A0A1Z9H685-F1
#
_cell.length_a   1.000
_cell.length_b   1.000
_cell.length_c   1.000
_cell.angle_alpha   90.00
_cell.angle_beta   90.00
_cell.angle_gamma   90.00
#
_symmetry.space_group_name_H-M   'P 1'
#
loop_
_entity.id
_entity.type
_entity.pdbx_description
1 polymer ?
#
loop_
_entity_poly.entity_id
_entity_poly.type
_entity_poly.pdbx_seq_one_letter_code
_entity_poly.pdbx_strand_id
1 'polypeptide(L)'
;MTPCQPLKLCFSFLLLWGFLIIPLRAETYSNQLQNGLKLSYRHWNSEREEFTGYTHQEFLRVVHKGRQTTLETQINIKSDGEENRRKSLWYEYPSGKPLEYLEEDLREDLHIVNLYEGNNILTTLRQDEKTVEFEMELKEEPAVSFELLLPFLRKNLEQIRTSEN
;
A
#
# COMPACT_ATOMS: atom_id res chain seq x y z
N MET A 1 -10.72 59.83 -6.11
CA MET A 1 -11.90 59.36 -6.85
C MET A 1 -11.49 58.21 -7.76
N THR A 2 -11.85 56.98 -7.39
CA THR A 2 -12.21 55.91 -8.34
C THR A 2 -13.63 56.20 -8.85
N PRO A 3 -14.03 55.75 -10.07
CA PRO A 3 -14.64 54.41 -10.28
C PRO A 3 -14.20 53.75 -11.63
N CYS A 4 -13.99 52.42 -11.76
CA CYS A 4 -14.91 51.25 -11.81
C CYS A 4 -14.97 50.68 -13.27
N GLN A 5 -14.22 49.60 -13.57
CA GLN A 5 -14.66 48.19 -13.83
C GLN A 5 -15.08 47.90 -15.32
N PRO A 6 -15.15 46.64 -15.82
CA PRO A 6 -15.25 45.36 -15.10
C PRO A 6 -14.40 44.15 -15.60
N LEU A 7 -14.09 43.27 -14.63
CA LEU A 7 -14.45 41.84 -14.65
C LEU A 7 -13.95 40.98 -15.83
N LYS A 8 -12.85 40.23 -15.63
CA LYS A 8 -12.64 38.90 -16.26
C LYS A 8 -11.40 38.14 -15.75
N LEU A 9 -11.08 38.19 -14.47
CA LEU A 9 -10.05 37.30 -13.91
C LEU A 9 -10.43 36.86 -12.49
N CYS A 10 -11.51 36.10 -12.40
CA CYS A 10 -11.88 35.42 -11.14
C CYS A 10 -12.31 33.96 -11.33
N PHE A 11 -12.17 33.37 -12.52
CA PHE A 11 -12.66 32.00 -12.76
C PHE A 11 -11.58 30.92 -12.90
N SER A 12 -10.28 31.28 -12.92
CA SER A 12 -9.21 30.30 -13.14
C SER A 12 -8.50 29.83 -11.87
N PHE A 13 -8.76 30.44 -10.71
CA PHE A 13 -8.11 30.04 -9.44
C PHE A 13 -8.94 29.06 -8.60
N LEU A 14 -10.21 28.81 -8.96
CA LEU A 14 -11.09 27.90 -8.22
C LEU A 14 -11.09 26.46 -8.75
N LEU A 15 -10.45 26.18 -9.90
CA LEU A 15 -10.37 24.83 -10.46
C LEU A 15 -9.17 24.02 -9.95
N LEU A 16 -8.22 24.63 -9.23
CA LEU A 16 -7.04 23.94 -8.70
C LEU A 16 -7.24 23.34 -7.29
N TRP A 17 -8.42 23.52 -6.68
CA TRP A 17 -8.76 22.96 -5.36
C TRP A 17 -9.58 21.67 -5.43
N GLY A 18 -9.79 21.15 -6.64
CA GLY A 18 -10.28 19.80 -6.86
C GLY A 18 -9.14 18.79 -6.90
N PHE A 19 -8.16 18.86 -5.98
CA PHE A 19 -7.46 17.63 -5.64
C PHE A 19 -8.55 16.69 -5.15
N LEU A 20 -8.84 15.66 -5.94
CA LEU A 20 -9.60 14.50 -5.50
C LEU A 20 -8.83 13.94 -4.31
N ILE A 21 -9.13 14.44 -3.11
CA ILE A 21 -8.83 13.76 -1.87
C ILE A 21 -9.76 12.56 -1.91
N ILE A 22 -9.34 11.50 -2.61
CA ILE A 22 -9.99 10.21 -2.50
C ILE A 22 -9.69 9.79 -1.06
N PRO A 23 -10.66 9.78 -0.14
CA PRO A 23 -10.40 9.29 1.19
C PRO A 23 -10.05 7.81 1.03
N LEU A 24 -8.75 7.50 1.09
CA LEU A 24 -8.24 6.16 0.99
C LEU A 24 -8.58 5.47 2.33
N ARG A 25 -9.82 5.01 2.47
CA ARG A 25 -10.28 4.27 3.66
C ARG A 25 -10.15 2.79 3.41
N ALA A 26 -9.40 2.07 4.27
CA ALA A 26 -9.16 0.63 4.16
C ALA A 26 -10.43 -0.20 3.86
N GLU A 27 -11.58 0.21 4.42
CA GLU A 27 -12.90 -0.40 4.24
C GLU A 27 -13.40 -0.48 2.78
N THR A 28 -12.85 0.34 1.89
CA THR A 28 -13.27 0.46 0.48
C THR A 28 -12.45 -0.40 -0.50
N TYR A 29 -11.40 -1.08 -0.01
CA TYR A 29 -10.41 -1.77 -0.84
C TYR A 29 -10.69 -3.26 -1.06
N SER A 30 -11.69 -3.83 -0.39
CA SER A 30 -11.98 -5.25 -0.46
C SER A 30 -12.22 -5.78 -1.88
N ASN A 31 -12.79 -4.95 -2.75
CA ASN A 31 -12.99 -5.28 -4.17
C ASN A 31 -11.69 -5.38 -4.99
N GLN A 32 -10.60 -4.85 -4.48
CA GLN A 32 -9.26 -4.91 -5.08
C GLN A 32 -8.48 -6.13 -4.60
N LEU A 33 -8.87 -6.70 -3.46
CA LEU A 33 -8.31 -7.90 -2.84
C LEU A 33 -8.97 -9.18 -3.40
N GLN A 34 -8.89 -9.36 -4.72
CA GLN A 34 -9.57 -10.46 -5.41
C GLN A 34 -8.86 -11.79 -5.15
N ASN A 35 -9.63 -12.81 -4.78
CA ASN A 35 -9.11 -14.15 -4.54
C ASN A 35 -8.50 -14.74 -5.83
N GLY A 36 -7.27 -15.24 -5.75
CA GLY A 36 -6.51 -15.79 -6.87
C GLY A 36 -5.86 -14.74 -7.77
N LEU A 37 -5.95 -13.45 -7.45
CA LEU A 37 -5.27 -12.41 -8.21
C LEU A 37 -3.75 -12.56 -8.06
N LYS A 38 -3.05 -12.59 -9.19
CA LYS A 38 -1.58 -12.65 -9.27
C LYS A 38 -1.06 -11.44 -10.02
N LEU A 39 -0.10 -10.75 -9.43
CA LEU A 39 0.56 -9.60 -10.00
C LEU A 39 2.06 -9.86 -10.08
N SER A 40 2.69 -9.38 -11.14
CA SER A 40 4.15 -9.39 -11.26
C SER A 40 4.60 -8.08 -11.89
N TYR A 41 5.68 -7.51 -11.38
CA TYR A 41 6.23 -6.26 -11.89
C TYR A 41 7.75 -6.26 -11.80
N ARG A 42 8.37 -5.53 -12.73
CA ARG A 42 9.83 -5.38 -12.85
C ARG A 42 10.30 -4.17 -12.06
N HIS A 43 11.47 -4.28 -11.45
CA HIS A 43 12.16 -3.16 -10.82
C HIS A 43 13.11 -2.54 -11.83
N TRP A 44 12.84 -1.28 -12.20
CA TRP A 44 13.73 -0.50 -13.05
C TRP A 44 14.62 0.37 -12.16
N ASN A 45 15.94 0.29 -12.35
CA ASN A 45 16.89 1.20 -11.74
C ASN A 45 17.23 2.31 -12.75
N SER A 46 16.82 3.54 -12.46
CA SER A 46 17.04 4.68 -13.35
C SER A 46 18.49 5.12 -13.46
N GLU A 47 19.32 4.89 -12.44
CA GLU A 47 20.74 5.28 -12.45
C GLU A 47 21.59 4.31 -13.28
N ARG A 48 21.27 3.03 -13.20
CA ARG A 48 21.98 1.94 -13.90
C ARG A 48 21.34 1.59 -15.25
N GLU A 49 20.19 2.20 -15.55
CA GLU A 49 19.38 1.95 -16.75
C GLU A 49 19.14 0.44 -16.99
N GLU A 50 18.87 -0.30 -15.92
CA GLU A 50 18.69 -1.76 -15.99
C GLU A 50 17.55 -2.26 -15.10
N PHE A 51 17.08 -3.47 -15.41
CA PHE A 51 16.16 -4.18 -14.55
C PHE A 51 16.93 -4.91 -13.44
N THR A 52 16.59 -4.63 -12.19
CA THR A 52 17.29 -5.18 -11.02
C THR A 52 16.57 -6.38 -10.39
N GLY A 53 15.34 -6.67 -10.83
CA GLY A 53 14.56 -7.75 -10.27
C GLY A 53 13.06 -7.65 -10.57
N TYR A 54 12.30 -8.43 -9.80
CA TYR A 54 10.86 -8.58 -9.89
C TYR A 54 10.25 -8.61 -8.49
N THR A 55 9.00 -8.19 -8.38
CA THR A 55 8.12 -8.62 -7.29
C THR A 55 7.01 -9.49 -7.86
N HIS A 56 6.76 -10.61 -7.20
CA HIS A 56 5.58 -11.42 -7.40
C HIS A 56 4.64 -11.24 -6.21
N GLN A 57 3.37 -11.01 -6.49
CA GLN A 57 2.34 -10.74 -5.48
C GLN A 57 1.12 -11.61 -5.77
N GLU A 58 0.53 -12.18 -4.73
CA GLU A 58 -0.65 -13.04 -4.81
C GLU A 58 -1.64 -12.71 -3.69
N PHE A 59 -2.93 -12.81 -3.99
CA PHE A 59 -4.02 -12.61 -3.04
C PHE A 59 -4.86 -13.88 -2.91
N LEU A 60 -5.04 -14.39 -1.70
CA LEU A 60 -5.80 -15.61 -1.41
C LEU A 60 -6.78 -15.40 -0.26
N ARG A 61 -7.97 -16.00 -0.36
CA ARG A 61 -8.88 -16.13 0.78
C ARG A 61 -8.42 -17.29 1.66
N VAL A 62 -8.12 -16.99 2.91
CA VAL A 62 -7.64 -17.98 3.89
C VAL A 62 -8.30 -17.76 5.24
N VAL A 63 -8.33 -18.81 6.05
CA VAL A 63 -8.68 -18.69 7.47
C VAL A 63 -7.41 -18.36 8.24
N HIS A 64 -7.42 -17.25 8.97
CA HIS A 64 -6.32 -16.83 9.82
C HIS A 64 -6.84 -16.49 11.21
N LYS A 65 -6.26 -17.09 12.26
CA LYS A 65 -6.69 -16.92 13.66
C LYS A 65 -8.22 -17.07 13.85
N GLY A 66 -8.81 -18.03 13.14
CA GLY A 66 -10.25 -18.33 13.18
C GLY A 66 -11.17 -17.38 12.41
N ARG A 67 -10.62 -16.40 11.69
CA ARG A 67 -11.38 -15.42 10.90
C ARG A 67 -11.17 -15.64 9.41
N GLN A 68 -12.19 -15.32 8.61
CA GLN A 68 -12.02 -15.25 7.15
C GLN A 68 -11.21 -14.01 6.81
N THR A 69 -10.15 -14.19 6.04
CA THR A 69 -9.21 -13.12 5.69
C THR A 69 -8.85 -13.18 4.21
N THR A 70 -8.37 -12.06 3.68
CA THR A 70 -7.58 -12.07 2.45
C THR A 70 -6.11 -11.96 2.84
N LEU A 71 -5.32 -12.96 2.49
CA LEU A 71 -3.87 -12.95 2.57
C LEU A 71 -3.29 -12.37 1.28
N GLU A 72 -2.48 -11.34 1.41
CA GLU A 72 -1.54 -10.91 0.39
C GLU A 72 -0.14 -11.46 0.70
N THR A 73 0.51 -12.09 -0.28
CA THR A 73 1.93 -12.46 -0.19
C THR A 73 2.72 -11.73 -1.25
N GLN A 74 3.90 -11.23 -0.91
CA GLN A 74 4.86 -10.65 -1.86
C GLN A 74 6.24 -11.29 -1.71
N ILE A 75 6.89 -11.58 -2.83
CA ILE A 75 8.27 -12.06 -2.89
C ILE A 75 9.04 -11.18 -3.87
N ASN A 76 10.15 -10.61 -3.40
CA ASN A 76 11.09 -9.86 -4.23
C ASN A 76 12.24 -10.77 -4.66
N ILE A 77 12.45 -10.84 -5.96
CA ILE A 77 13.47 -11.66 -6.60
C ILE A 77 14.43 -10.72 -7.34
N LYS A 78 15.73 -10.89 -7.13
CA LYS A 78 16.78 -10.18 -7.87
C LYS A 78 16.84 -10.64 -9.33
N SER A 79 17.60 -9.94 -10.15
CA SER A 79 17.85 -10.31 -11.56
C SER A 79 18.54 -11.68 -11.72
N ASP A 80 19.29 -12.14 -10.72
CA ASP A 80 19.95 -13.45 -10.67
C ASP A 80 19.02 -14.60 -10.22
N GLY A 81 17.78 -14.28 -9.82
CA GLY A 81 16.79 -15.26 -9.35
C GLY A 81 16.80 -15.48 -7.83
N GLU A 82 17.68 -14.84 -7.07
CA GLU A 82 17.67 -14.94 -5.61
C GLU A 82 16.54 -14.13 -4.99
N GLU A 83 15.83 -14.72 -4.04
CA GLU A 83 14.91 -14.01 -3.17
C GLU A 83 15.69 -13.11 -2.20
N ASN A 84 15.23 -11.87 -2.03
CA ASN A 84 15.83 -10.96 -1.05
C ASN A 84 14.85 -10.49 0.02
N ARG A 85 13.54 -10.61 -0.23
CA ARG A 85 12.52 -10.13 0.71
C ARG A 85 11.21 -10.85 0.51
N ARG A 86 10.54 -11.15 1.62
CA ARG A 86 9.19 -11.72 1.66
C ARG A 86 8.29 -10.86 2.52
N LYS A 87 7.03 -10.72 2.12
CA LYS A 87 6.00 -10.05 2.91
C LYS A 87 4.72 -10.86 2.91
N SER A 88 4.00 -10.80 4.02
CA SER A 88 2.65 -11.33 4.13
C SER A 88 1.78 -10.33 4.88
N LEU A 89 0.59 -10.04 4.36
CA LEU A 89 -0.34 -9.10 4.96
C LEU A 89 -1.74 -9.70 4.96
N TRP A 90 -2.32 -9.82 6.15
CA TRP A 90 -3.67 -10.32 6.34
C TRP A 90 -4.63 -9.15 6.46
N TYR A 91 -5.71 -9.22 5.69
CA TYR A 91 -6.82 -8.31 5.75
C TYR A 91 -8.08 -9.02 6.24
N GLU A 92 -8.85 -8.37 7.09
CA GLU A 92 -10.18 -8.85 7.46
C GLU A 92 -11.08 -8.88 6.22
N TYR A 93 -11.75 -10.01 5.98
CA TYR A 93 -12.75 -10.10 4.93
C TYR A 93 -14.17 -9.88 5.50
N PRO A 94 -15.03 -9.06 4.85
CA PRO A 94 -14.82 -8.36 3.59
C PRO A 94 -14.39 -6.89 3.77
N SER A 95 -13.95 -6.46 4.95
CA SER A 95 -13.68 -5.04 5.19
C SER A 95 -12.41 -4.57 4.48
N GLY A 96 -11.38 -5.39 4.35
CA GLY A 96 -10.08 -4.98 3.84
C GLY A 96 -9.22 -4.26 4.89
N LYS A 97 -9.62 -4.28 6.18
CA LYS A 97 -8.82 -3.73 7.27
C LYS A 97 -7.59 -4.61 7.51
N PRO A 98 -6.37 -4.04 7.64
CA PRO A 98 -5.20 -4.83 7.98
C PRO A 98 -5.35 -5.43 9.38
N LEU A 99 -4.89 -6.66 9.54
CA LEU A 99 -4.89 -7.40 10.81
C LEU A 99 -3.47 -7.69 11.28
N GLU A 100 -2.62 -8.14 10.35
CA GLU A 100 -1.25 -8.57 10.65
C GLU A 100 -0.37 -8.41 9.43
N TYR A 101 0.84 -7.94 9.63
CA TYR A 101 1.89 -7.82 8.63
C TYR A 101 3.11 -8.59 9.09
N LEU A 102 3.74 -9.30 8.17
CA LEU A 102 5.04 -9.95 8.35
C LEU A 102 5.95 -9.51 7.21
N GLU A 103 7.20 -9.20 7.53
CA GLU A 103 8.27 -8.95 6.56
C GLU A 103 9.54 -9.67 6.99
N GLU A 104 10.21 -10.27 6.00
CA GLU A 104 11.53 -10.85 6.14
C GLU A 104 12.44 -10.22 5.09
N ASP A 105 13.51 -9.53 5.52
CA ASP A 105 14.62 -9.16 4.64
C ASP A 105 15.73 -10.19 4.79
N LEU A 106 15.90 -11.00 3.74
CA LEU A 106 16.84 -12.12 3.73
C LEU A 106 18.30 -11.67 3.64
N ARG A 107 18.55 -10.39 3.34
CA ARG A 107 19.91 -9.83 3.23
C ARG A 107 20.47 -9.40 4.57
N GLU A 108 19.59 -9.02 5.49
CA GLU A 108 19.94 -8.38 6.76
C GLU A 108 19.47 -9.18 7.99
N ASP A 109 18.98 -10.41 7.78
CA ASP A 109 18.34 -11.26 8.79
C ASP A 109 17.31 -10.48 9.64
N LEU A 110 16.53 -9.65 8.95
CA LEU A 110 15.56 -8.75 9.57
C LEU A 110 14.17 -9.37 9.45
N HIS A 111 13.48 -9.47 10.58
CA HIS A 111 12.10 -9.92 10.67
C HIS A 111 11.24 -8.87 11.36
N ILE A 112 10.14 -8.48 10.73
CA ILE A 112 9.20 -7.49 11.27
C ILE A 112 7.82 -8.12 11.33
N VAL A 113 7.15 -7.95 12.48
CA VAL A 113 5.75 -8.30 12.68
C VAL A 113 5.00 -7.06 13.12
N ASN A 114 3.93 -6.69 12.41
CA ASN A 114 3.00 -5.67 12.90
C ASN A 114 1.64 -6.31 13.15
N LEU A 115 1.08 -6.09 14.35
CA LEU A 115 -0.29 -6.45 14.69
C LEU A 115 -1.13 -5.18 14.74
N TYR A 116 -2.24 -5.17 14.01
CA TYR A 116 -3.14 -4.04 13.90
C TYR A 116 -4.35 -4.26 14.81
N GLU A 117 -4.47 -3.46 15.87
CA GLU A 117 -5.52 -3.56 16.88
C GLU A 117 -6.26 -2.22 17.01
N GLY A 118 -7.36 -2.07 16.29
CA GLY A 118 -8.08 -0.80 16.23
C GLY A 118 -7.22 0.29 15.59
N ASN A 119 -6.82 1.28 16.38
CA ASN A 119 -5.92 2.36 15.94
C ASN A 119 -4.47 2.13 16.38
N ASN A 120 -4.15 1.01 17.04
CA ASN A 120 -2.80 0.74 17.49
C ASN A 120 -2.11 -0.24 16.56
N ILE A 121 -0.81 -0.05 16.40
CA ILE A 121 0.09 -0.96 15.71
C ILE A 121 1.15 -1.40 16.71
N LEU A 122 1.12 -2.68 17.06
CA LEU A 122 2.16 -3.33 17.86
C LEU A 122 3.20 -3.90 16.90
N THR A 123 4.43 -3.40 16.98
CA THR A 123 5.52 -3.82 16.09
C THR A 123 6.57 -4.59 16.88
N THR A 124 6.89 -5.79 16.41
CA THR A 124 8.05 -6.57 16.87
C THR A 124 9.06 -6.61 15.74
N LEU A 125 10.25 -6.08 15.98
CA LEU A 125 11.39 -6.12 15.07
C LEU A 125 12.45 -7.04 15.66
N ARG A 126 12.83 -8.08 14.91
CA ARG A 126 13.94 -8.96 15.24
C ARG A 126 15.03 -8.83 14.19
N GLN A 127 16.27 -8.69 14.64
CA GLN A 127 17.46 -8.72 13.79
C GLN A 127 18.56 -9.45 14.55
N ASP A 128 19.12 -10.49 13.94
CA ASP A 128 20.00 -11.44 14.62
C ASP A 128 19.36 -11.95 15.92
N GLU A 129 20.05 -11.82 17.06
CA GLU A 129 19.60 -12.19 18.41
C GLU A 129 18.85 -11.05 19.14
N LYS A 130 18.66 -9.89 18.51
CA LYS A 130 18.03 -8.72 19.14
C LYS A 130 16.56 -8.63 18.76
N THR A 131 15.71 -8.39 19.75
CA THR A 131 14.29 -8.11 19.56
C THR A 131 13.96 -6.75 20.18
N VAL A 132 13.25 -5.91 19.42
CA VAL A 132 12.74 -4.62 19.86
C VAL A 132 11.24 -4.60 19.61
N GLU A 133 10.49 -4.16 20.62
CA GLU A 133 9.04 -4.01 20.53
C GLU A 133 8.66 -2.56 20.77
N PHE A 134 7.71 -2.07 19.98
CA PHE A 134 7.15 -0.74 20.18
C PHE A 134 5.70 -0.68 19.70
N GLU A 135 4.94 0.24 20.29
CA GLU A 135 3.54 0.48 19.96
C GLU A 135 3.38 1.88 19.39
N MET A 136 2.56 2.00 18.35
CA MET A 136 2.20 3.27 17.73
C MET A 136 0.68 3.41 17.71
N GLU A 137 0.19 4.55 18.20
CA GLU A 137 -1.22 4.94 18.07
C GLU A 137 -1.42 5.81 16.81
N LEU A 138 -2.36 5.41 15.96
CA LEU A 138 -2.81 6.17 14.81
C LEU A 138 -3.81 7.24 15.27
N LYS A 139 -3.41 8.52 15.16
CA LYS A 139 -4.16 9.65 15.71
C LYS A 139 -5.40 10.06 14.89
N GLU A 140 -5.58 9.57 13.66
CA GLU A 140 -6.76 9.79 12.80
C GLU A 140 -7.05 8.59 11.87
N GLU A 141 -8.13 8.66 11.07
CA GLU A 141 -8.78 7.61 10.26
C GLU A 141 -7.87 6.47 9.74
N PRO A 142 -8.37 5.21 9.70
CA PRO A 142 -7.57 4.03 9.41
C PRO A 142 -6.78 4.16 8.11
N ALA A 143 -5.46 4.29 8.24
CA ALA A 143 -4.54 4.40 7.14
C ALA A 143 -4.55 3.12 6.30
N VAL A 144 -4.62 3.30 4.98
CA VAL A 144 -4.46 2.22 4.02
C VAL A 144 -3.00 1.79 4.06
N SER A 145 -2.76 0.48 4.26
CA SER A 145 -1.40 -0.07 4.10
C SER A 145 -0.88 0.32 2.72
N PHE A 146 0.39 0.77 2.65
CA PHE A 146 1.02 1.17 1.38
C PHE A 146 0.88 0.09 0.30
N GLU A 147 0.82 -1.18 0.69
CA GLU A 147 0.66 -2.32 -0.22
C GLU A 147 -0.69 -2.34 -0.97
N LEU A 148 -1.74 -1.73 -0.39
CA LEU A 148 -3.04 -1.54 -1.05
C LEU A 148 -3.05 -0.39 -2.07
N LEU A 149 -2.02 0.46 -2.07
CA LEU A 149 -1.92 1.56 -3.03
C LEU A 149 -1.72 1.04 -4.45
N LEU A 150 -0.97 -0.05 -4.63
CA LEU A 150 -0.60 -0.54 -5.95
C LEU A 150 -1.79 -1.17 -6.71
N PRO A 151 -2.63 -2.05 -6.10
CA PRO A 151 -3.89 -2.48 -6.69
C PRO A 151 -4.84 -1.31 -7.01
N PHE A 152 -4.87 -0.28 -6.15
CA PHE A 152 -5.70 0.90 -6.34
C PHE A 152 -5.26 1.71 -7.55
N LEU A 153 -3.97 2.01 -7.65
CA LEU A 153 -3.39 2.73 -8.78
C LEU A 153 -3.66 1.99 -10.08
N ARG A 154 -3.57 0.65 -10.08
CA ARG A 154 -3.91 -0.17 -11.26
C ARG A 154 -5.38 -0.06 -11.65
N LYS A 155 -6.30 -0.20 -10.69
CA LYS A 155 -7.75 -0.09 -10.96
C LYS A 155 -8.12 1.28 -11.53
N ASN A 156 -7.48 2.33 -11.04
CA ASN A 156 -7.80 3.70 -11.42
C ASN A 156 -6.84 4.26 -12.47
N LEU A 157 -5.93 3.46 -13.03
CA LEU A 157 -4.85 3.93 -13.91
C LEU A 157 -5.40 4.70 -15.11
N GLU A 158 -6.44 4.17 -15.76
CA GLU A 158 -7.06 4.83 -16.91
C GLU A 158 -7.73 6.15 -16.52
N GLN A 159 -8.42 6.19 -15.38
CA GLN A 159 -9.01 7.44 -14.87
C GLN A 159 -7.94 8.48 -14.58
N ILE A 160 -6.87 8.09 -13.88
CA ILE A 160 -5.72 8.93 -13.56
C ILE A 160 -5.07 9.49 -14.84
N ARG A 161 -4.88 8.64 -15.86
CA ARG A 161 -4.30 9.05 -17.14
C ARG A 161 -5.20 10.00 -17.93
N THR A 162 -6.52 9.86 -17.82
CA THR A 162 -7.48 10.74 -18.50
C THR A 162 -7.79 12.04 -17.76
N SER A 163 -7.52 12.11 -16.44
CA SER A 163 -7.75 13.32 -15.64
C SER A 163 -6.70 14.43 -15.87
N GLU A 164 -5.64 14.15 -16.63
CA GLU A 164 -4.61 15.12 -17.02
C GLU A 164 -4.85 15.75 -18.42
N ASN A 165 -5.97 15.44 -19.09
CA ASN A 165 -6.37 16.04 -20.37
C ASN A 165 -7.59 16.95 -20.26
#